data_AF-A0A2Z6ZYF5-F1
#
_entry.id   AF-A0A2Z6ZYF5-F1
#
_cell.length_a   1.000
_cell.length_b   1.000
_cell.length_c   1.000
_cell.angle_alpha   90.00
_cell.angle_beta   90.00
_cell.angle_gamma   90.00
#
_symmetry.space_group_name_H-M   'P 1'
#
loop_
_entity.id
_entity.type
_entity.pdbx_description
1 polymer ?
#
loop_
_entity_poly.entity_id
_entity_poly.type
_entity_poly.pdbx_seq_one_letter_code
_entity_poly.pdbx_strand_id
1 'polypeptide(L)' 'WKATVADQRIQERQEIIGLKKTLVFYHGKAPNGKKTNWIMHEYTLRQRSTCNDANNNMQVNNYSNSVN' A
#
# COMPACT_ATOMS: atom_id res chain seq x y z
N TRP A 1 -7.96 -6.38 -6.29
CA TRP A 1 -6.65 -5.73 -6.48
C TRP A 1 -5.62 -6.44 -5.62
N LYS A 2 -4.42 -6.69 -6.16
CA LYS A 2 -3.32 -7.36 -5.44
C LYS A 2 -2.03 -6.55 -5.57
N ALA A 3 -1.34 -6.32 -4.47
CA ALA A 3 -0.02 -5.68 -4.48
C ALA A 3 0.98 -6.56 -5.24
N THR A 4 1.77 -5.94 -6.12
CA THR A 4 2.68 -6.69 -7.01
C THR A 4 4.15 -6.43 -6.75
N VAL A 5 4.47 -5.28 -6.15
CA VAL A 5 5.84 -4.88 -5.84
C VAL A 5 5.83 -4.31 -4.43
N ALA A 6 7.00 -4.31 -3.77
CA ALA A 6 7.19 -3.53 -2.56
C ALA A 6 6.87 -2.05 -2.81
N ASP A 7 6.36 -1.38 -1.78
CA ASP A 7 6.01 0.04 -1.86
C ASP A 7 7.24 0.89 -2.21
N GLN A 8 7.08 1.79 -3.18
CA GLN A 8 8.14 2.73 -3.56
C GLN A 8 8.04 4.00 -2.71
N ARG A 9 9.16 4.42 -2.11
CA ARG A 9 9.26 5.70 -1.40
C ARG A 9 9.38 6.85 -2.39
N ILE A 10 8.58 7.89 -2.19
CA ILE A 10 8.68 9.14 -2.94
C ILE A 10 9.38 10.15 -2.03
N GLN A 11 10.50 10.68 -2.50
CA GLN A 11 11.34 11.60 -1.74
C GLN A 11 11.55 12.91 -2.49
N GLU A 12 11.54 14.00 -1.75
CA GLU A 12 11.95 15.32 -2.21
C GLU A 12 12.91 15.91 -1.17
N ARG A 13 14.04 16.47 -1.60
CA ARG A 13 15.04 17.11 -0.72
C ARG A 13 15.38 16.28 0.53
N GLN A 14 15.59 14.97 0.35
CA GLN A 14 15.91 13.98 1.39
C GLN A 14 14.78 13.64 2.37
N GLU A 15 13.60 14.25 2.24
CA GLU A 15 12.41 13.93 3.03
C GLU A 15 11.50 12.96 2.27
N ILE A 16 10.97 11.94 2.95
CA ILE A 16 9.95 11.05 2.36
C ILE A 16 8.61 11.77 2.42
N ILE A 17 8.15 12.23 1.26
CA ILE A 17 6.87 12.94 1.12
C ILE A 17 5.69 11.99 0.87
N GLY A 18 5.96 10.72 0.54
CA GLY A 18 4.90 9.76 0.30
C GLY A 18 5.37 8.35 -0.07
N LEU A 19 4.39 7.51 -0.36
CA LEU A 19 4.55 6.14 -0.82
C LEU A 19 3.71 5.91 -2.09
N LYS A 20 4.24 5.10 -2.99
CA LYS A 20 3.53 4.60 -4.17
C LYS A 20 3.37 3.08 -4.06
N LYS A 21 2.12 2.61 -4.10
CA LYS A 21 1.78 1.19 -4.21
C LYS A 21 1.39 0.87 -5.66
N THR A 22 1.86 -0.27 -6.18
CA THR A 22 1.46 -0.76 -7.50
C THR A 22 0.63 -2.03 -7.36
N LEU A 23 -0.60 -1.94 -7.85
CA LEU A 23 -1.58 -3.02 -7.75
C LEU A 23 -1.96 -3.53 -9.14
N VAL A 24 -2.19 -4.83 -9.24
CA VAL A 24 -2.80 -5.46 -10.42
C VAL A 24 -4.22 -5.89 -10.08
N PHE A 25 -5.16 -5.65 -11.00
CA PHE A 25 -6.51 -6.17 -10.86
C PHE A 25 -6.58 -7.63 -11.32
N TYR A 26 -7.30 -8.42 -10.54
CA TYR A 26 -7.64 -9.80 -10.87
C TYR A 26 -9.15 -9.88 -10.99
N HIS A 27 -9.63 -10.41 -12.12
CA HIS A 27 -11.06 -10.62 -12.36
C HIS A 27 -11.50 -11.95 -11.72
N GLY A 28 -12.65 -11.94 -11.05
CA GLY A 28 -13.20 -13.11 -10.36
C GLY A 28 -12.85 -13.19 -8.87
N LYS A 29 -13.22 -14.29 -8.22
CA LYS A 29 -13.04 -14.50 -6.77
C LYS A 29 -11.64 -15.02 -6.46
N ALA A 30 -11.01 -14.51 -5.39
CA ALA A 30 -9.75 -15.06 -4.88
C ALA A 30 -9.94 -16.50 -4.37
N PRO A 31 -8.92 -17.37 -4.47
CA PRO A 31 -7.58 -17.14 -5.03
C PRO A 31 -7.50 -17.34 -6.55
N ASN A 32 -8.53 -17.92 -7.18
CA ASN A 32 -8.55 -18.36 -8.58
C ASN A 32 -8.83 -17.23 -9.59
N GLY A 33 -8.74 -15.97 -9.16
CA GLY A 33 -8.96 -14.84 -10.04
C GLY A 33 -7.98 -14.82 -11.22
N LYS A 34 -8.42 -14.37 -12.38
CA LYS A 34 -7.59 -14.25 -13.57
C LYS A 34 -6.88 -12.90 -13.56
N LYS A 35 -5.54 -12.92 -13.67
CA LYS A 35 -4.74 -11.70 -13.79
C LYS A 35 -5.19 -10.93 -15.03
N THR A 36 -5.33 -9.62 -14.88
CA THR A 36 -5.63 -8.71 -16.00
C THR A 36 -4.45 -7.78 -16.25
N ASN A 37 -4.52 -6.98 -17.31
CA ASN A 37 -3.53 -5.93 -17.61
C ASN A 37 -3.85 -4.59 -16.93
N TRP A 38 -4.91 -4.52 -16.11
CA TRP A 38 -5.27 -3.31 -15.38
C TRP A 38 -4.32 -3.10 -14.21
N ILE A 39 -3.65 -1.95 -14.23
CA ILE A 39 -2.70 -1.50 -13.20
C ILE A 39 -3.28 -0.28 -12.49
N MET A 40 -3.08 -0.22 -11.18
CA MET A 40 -3.35 0.96 -10.35
C MET A 40 -2.09 1.40 -9.65
N HIS A 41 -1.90 2.71 -9.59
CA HIS A 41 -0.89 3.36 -8.75
C HIS A 41 -1.60 4.15 -7.67
N GLU A 42 -1.51 3.68 -6.44
CA GLU A 42 -2.02 4.39 -5.27
C GLU A 42 -0.89 5.21 -4.64
N TYR A 43 -1.16 6.49 -4.37
CA TYR A 43 -0.22 7.42 -3.79
C TYR A 43 -0.71 7.85 -2.41
N THR A 44 0.10 7.62 -1.38
CA THR A 44 -0.17 8.09 -0.02
C THR A 44 0.79 9.21 0.32
N LEU A 45 0.27 10.38 0.69
CA LEU A 45 1.10 11.47 1.22
C LEU A 45 1.49 11.16 2.66
N ARG A 46 2.77 11.33 2.99
CA ARG A 46 3.19 11.39 4.38
C ARG A 46 2.91 12.81 4.86
N GLN A 47 1.99 12.93 5.81
CA GLN A 47 1.81 14.20 6.51
C GLN A 47 3.12 14.51 7.23
N ARG A 48 3.72 15.68 6.93
CA ARG A 48 4.88 16.17 7.66
C ARG A 48 4.45 16.25 9.12
N SER A 49 5.03 15.40 9.96
CA SER A 49 4.75 15.40 11.38
C SER A 49 5.14 16.77 11.92
N THR A 50 4.17 17.65 12.14
CA THR A 50 4.38 18.77 13.06
C THR A 50 4.70 18.10 14.39
N CYS A 51 5.92 18.30 14.85
CA CYS A 51 6.48 17.74 16.08
C CYS A 51 5.41 17.56 17.18
N ASN A 52 5.02 16.30 17.46
CA ASN A 52 4.63 15.76 18.77
C ASN A 52 4.09 14.32 18.80
N ASP A 53 3.84 13.64 17.68
CA ASP A 53 3.36 12.25 17.74
C ASP A 53 4.51 11.22 17.66
N ALA A 54 5.29 11.19 18.75
CA ALA A 54 6.08 10.03 19.10
C ALA A 54 5.13 8.92 19.59
N ASN A 55 4.59 8.11 18.68
CA ASN A 55 4.27 6.72 18.97
C ASN A 55 4.08 5.90 17.70
N ASN A 56 5.07 5.06 17.43
CA ASN A 56 5.00 3.92 16.55
C ASN A 56 3.71 3.10 16.82
N ASN A 57 2.69 3.23 15.96
CA ASN A 57 1.74 2.14 15.79
C ASN A 57 1.06 2.13 14.41
N MET A 58 1.83 1.92 13.37
CA MET A 58 1.33 1.15 12.22
C MET A 58 2.27 -0.04 12.01
N GLN A 59 2.32 -0.92 13.02
CA GLN A 59 2.52 -2.33 12.75
C GLN A 59 1.30 -2.80 11.94
N VAL A 60 1.41 -2.67 10.62
CA VAL A 60 0.62 -3.44 9.68
C VAL A 60 1.00 -4.89 9.91
N ASN A 61 0.23 -5.61 10.73
CA ASN A 61 0.22 -7.06 10.84
C ASN A 61 -1.14 -7.50 11.38
N ASN A 62 -2.00 -8.01 10.49
CA ASN A 62 -2.63 -9.33 10.60
C ASN A 62 -3.75 -9.43 9.56
N TYR A 63 -3.44 -10.07 8.44
CA TYR A 63 -4.45 -10.72 7.60
C TYR A 63 -5.04 -11.88 8.40
N SER A 64 -6.03 -11.59 9.24
CA SER A 64 -6.96 -12.60 9.75
C SER A 64 -8.20 -12.57 8.87
N ASN A 65 -8.13 -13.21 7.70
CA ASN A 65 -9.36 -13.62 7.02
C ASN A 65 -9.93 -14.81 7.79
N SER A 66 -10.73 -14.56 8.84
CA SER A 66 -11.66 -15.55 9.36
C SER A 66 -12.94 -15.49 8.54
N VAL A 67 -13.24 -16.62 7.89
CA VAL A 67 -14.58 -17.20 7.68
C VAL A 67 -15.72 -16.22 7.39
N ASN A 68 -16.13 -16.20 6.12
CA ASN A 68 -17.48 -16.60 5.65
C ASN A 68 -17.43 -16.85 4.13
#